data_AF-A0A5B9MGU5-F1
#
_entry.id   AF-A0A5B9MGU5-F1
#
_cell.length_a   1.000
_cell.length_b   1.000
_cell.length_c   1.000
_cell.angle_alpha   90.00
_cell.angle_beta   90.00
_cell.angle_gamma   90.00
#
_symmetry.space_group_name_H-M   'P 1'
#
loop_
_entity.id
_entity.type
_entity.pdbx_description
1 polymer ?
#
loop_
_entity_poly.entity_id
_entity_poly.type
_entity_poly.pdbx_seq_one_letter_code
_entity_poly.pdbx_strand_id
1 'polypeptide(L)'
;MSASAKTFRDRTMIALAIVPPVALLLFCVSAAATWQSGAAQVRPMLERSFPSELIDAPLALAAGDTARTSKEHTHSYRELSSAINALNDQYHLLFELLNEQEDLFENLDEEHPIDKYLDGYLTQAAPLLDMAKQLKLNEASIGHADEFGNPNHYSSGLISIRGLPEMLRAEFRDAVRAKQTDRAMEAFRIFHALEIRPTNQDSLRILPLVSQSIATGIWSESELGEIVQLVETSPDLNQAWQDRIRSTTLAQIPWLLRGEIVETWRRDWMPTTFAPSRRIAWLDRNHEFSRVGGIGTFGAIKRVMKLQEKFRRESRSALDLALQIPGYHQYYSPGQSNDYIATVYTRVANERRHARTAAAVATYKLTFGQYPASLDDLARVNLPVRETLDPLGAPFQFESDGETCELANAAIWFTDGRGRSGTFGSREGTLSSILQQLVVLKFR
;
A
#
# COMPACT_ATOMS: atom_id res chain seq x y z
N MET A 1 -63.90 -38.90 37.44
CA MET A 1 -63.14 -37.86 36.72
C MET A 1 -62.70 -38.45 35.39
N SER A 2 -63.40 -38.09 34.30
CA SER A 2 -63.10 -38.59 32.95
C SER A 2 -61.91 -37.81 32.40
N ALA A 3 -60.79 -38.48 32.16
CA ALA A 3 -59.66 -37.90 31.44
C ALA A 3 -60.08 -37.76 29.97
N SER A 4 -60.41 -36.53 29.57
CA SER A 4 -60.65 -36.18 28.16
C SER A 4 -59.44 -36.62 27.34
N ALA A 5 -59.63 -37.64 26.50
CA ALA A 5 -58.59 -38.13 25.61
C ALA A 5 -58.31 -37.05 24.56
N LYS A 6 -57.21 -36.31 24.72
CA LYS A 6 -56.76 -35.29 23.76
C LYS A 6 -56.79 -35.86 22.36
N THR A 7 -57.63 -35.28 21.49
CA THR A 7 -57.80 -35.73 20.11
C THR A 7 -56.50 -35.52 19.33
N PHE A 8 -56.31 -36.25 18.22
CA PHE A 8 -55.15 -36.06 17.34
C PHE A 8 -54.96 -34.59 16.96
N ARG A 9 -56.07 -33.86 16.73
CA ARG A 9 -56.10 -32.42 16.43
C ARG A 9 -55.53 -31.56 17.56
N ASP A 10 -55.86 -31.88 18.82
CA ASP A 10 -55.34 -31.13 19.99
C ASP A 10 -53.83 -31.34 20.15
N ARG A 11 -53.34 -32.57 19.91
CA ARG A 11 -51.90 -32.87 19.95
C ARG A 11 -51.14 -32.13 18.84
N THR A 12 -51.70 -32.07 17.64
CA THR A 12 -51.10 -31.35 16.51
C THR A 12 -51.09 -29.83 16.75
N MET A 13 -52.14 -29.25 17.30
CA MET A 13 -52.19 -27.83 17.64
C MET A 13 -51.21 -27.47 18.77
N ILE A 14 -51.08 -28.31 19.79
CA ILE A 14 -50.07 -28.16 20.86
C ILE A 14 -48.66 -28.27 20.27
N ALA A 15 -48.41 -29.22 19.37
CA ALA A 15 -47.11 -29.35 18.70
C ALA A 15 -46.80 -28.12 17.84
N LEU A 16 -47.74 -27.63 17.04
CA LEU A 16 -47.59 -26.39 16.25
C LEU A 16 -47.32 -25.16 17.11
N ALA A 17 -47.89 -25.10 18.32
CA ALA A 17 -47.67 -23.99 19.24
C ALA A 17 -46.33 -24.08 20.01
N ILE A 18 -45.88 -25.29 20.37
CA ILE A 18 -44.70 -25.49 21.23
C ILE A 18 -43.41 -25.71 20.43
N VAL A 19 -43.48 -26.38 19.28
CA VAL A 19 -42.31 -26.72 18.48
C VAL A 19 -41.54 -25.46 18.04
N PRO A 20 -42.17 -24.38 17.51
CA PRO A 20 -41.41 -23.20 17.09
C PRO A 20 -40.71 -22.47 18.24
N PRO A 21 -41.34 -22.20 19.41
CA PRO A 21 -40.64 -21.63 20.56
C PRO A 21 -39.50 -22.51 21.09
N VAL A 22 -39.70 -23.83 21.16
CA VAL A 22 -38.64 -24.76 21.60
C VAL A 22 -37.49 -24.81 20.60
N ALA A 23 -37.79 -24.86 19.30
CA ALA A 23 -36.78 -24.83 18.24
C ALA A 23 -35.98 -23.52 18.26
N LEU A 24 -36.65 -22.38 18.46
CA LEU A 24 -36.00 -21.08 18.61
C LEU A 24 -35.09 -21.05 19.86
N LEU A 25 -35.56 -21.58 20.99
CA LEU A 25 -34.77 -21.64 22.21
C LEU A 25 -33.52 -22.54 22.02
N LEU A 26 -33.69 -23.72 21.44
CA LEU A 26 -32.57 -24.61 21.11
C LEU A 26 -31.58 -23.96 20.14
N PHE A 27 -32.08 -23.23 19.14
CA PHE A 27 -31.26 -22.47 18.22
C PHE A 27 -30.46 -21.39 18.94
N CYS A 28 -31.09 -20.57 19.80
CA CYS A 28 -30.42 -19.53 20.57
C CYS A 28 -29.37 -20.12 21.53
N VAL A 29 -29.68 -21.21 22.24
CA VAL A 29 -28.73 -21.89 23.13
C VAL A 29 -27.55 -22.45 22.35
N SER A 30 -27.80 -23.09 21.21
CA SER A 30 -26.75 -23.65 20.36
C SER A 30 -25.86 -22.55 19.75
N ALA A 31 -26.47 -21.44 19.33
CA ALA A 31 -25.75 -20.27 18.83
C ALA A 31 -24.92 -19.61 19.93
N ALA A 32 -25.45 -19.50 21.16
CA ALA A 32 -24.72 -18.94 22.31
C ALA A 32 -23.55 -19.85 22.74
N ALA A 33 -23.74 -21.17 22.75
CA ALA A 33 -22.67 -22.13 23.02
C ALA A 33 -21.57 -22.04 21.95
N THR A 34 -21.95 -21.92 20.68
CA THR A 34 -21.01 -21.73 19.56
C THR A 34 -20.25 -20.40 19.71
N TRP A 35 -20.94 -19.34 20.11
CA TRP A 35 -20.33 -18.03 20.36
C TRP A 35 -19.30 -18.11 21.50
N GLN A 36 -19.64 -18.71 22.64
CA GLN A 36 -18.71 -18.86 23.76
C GLN A 36 -17.48 -19.70 23.39
N SER A 37 -17.71 -20.85 22.74
CA SER A 37 -16.64 -21.74 22.28
C SER A 37 -15.70 -21.05 21.29
N GLY A 38 -16.26 -20.32 20.31
CA GLY A 38 -15.46 -19.57 19.35
C GLY A 38 -14.70 -18.41 20.00
N ALA A 39 -15.31 -17.69 20.95
CA ALA A 39 -14.65 -16.59 21.65
C ALA A 39 -13.43 -17.08 22.45
N ALA A 40 -13.54 -18.26 23.08
CA ALA A 40 -12.44 -18.89 23.81
C ALA A 40 -11.26 -19.30 22.93
N GLN A 41 -11.45 -19.47 21.61
CA GLN A 41 -10.39 -19.85 20.68
C GLN A 41 -9.56 -18.68 20.17
N VAL A 42 -10.07 -17.44 20.21
CA VAL A 42 -9.40 -16.30 19.57
C VAL A 42 -8.08 -15.95 20.24
N ARG A 43 -8.03 -15.88 21.58
CA ARG A 43 -6.80 -15.59 22.32
C ARG A 43 -5.72 -16.67 22.07
N PRO A 44 -6.00 -17.98 22.21
CA PRO A 44 -5.03 -19.02 21.87
C PRO A 44 -4.49 -18.95 20.44
N MET A 45 -5.29 -18.50 19.47
CA MET A 45 -4.80 -18.29 18.10
C MET A 45 -3.85 -17.10 17.98
N LEU A 46 -4.12 -16.01 18.70
CA LEU A 46 -3.20 -14.86 18.79
C LEU A 46 -1.88 -15.25 19.46
N GLU A 47 -1.94 -16.02 20.54
CA GLU A 47 -0.77 -16.48 21.32
C GLU A 47 0.18 -17.38 20.51
N ARG A 48 -0.29 -17.99 19.41
CA ARG A 48 0.59 -18.74 18.48
C ARG A 48 1.50 -17.83 17.66
N SER A 49 1.10 -16.59 17.45
CA SER A 49 1.76 -15.64 16.54
C SER A 49 2.36 -14.45 17.27
N PHE A 50 1.94 -14.19 18.51
CA PHE A 50 2.34 -13.03 19.30
C PHE A 50 2.60 -13.43 20.75
N PRO A 51 3.63 -12.85 21.39
CA PRO A 51 3.84 -13.01 22.82
C PRO A 51 2.71 -12.34 23.62
N SER A 52 2.42 -12.85 24.82
CA SER A 52 1.32 -12.40 25.68
C SER A 52 1.34 -10.90 25.95
N GLU A 53 2.53 -10.32 26.09
CA GLU A 53 2.71 -8.91 26.42
C GLU A 53 2.16 -7.99 25.31
N LEU A 54 2.31 -8.39 24.04
CA LEU A 54 1.77 -7.62 22.90
C LEU A 54 0.25 -7.79 22.76
N ILE A 55 -0.31 -8.90 23.25
CA ILE A 55 -1.75 -9.19 23.21
C ILE A 55 -2.46 -8.43 24.34
N ASP A 56 -1.86 -8.39 25.53
CA ASP A 56 -2.45 -7.79 26.74
C ASP A 56 -2.29 -6.27 26.78
N ALA A 57 -1.24 -5.73 26.13
CA ALA A 57 -0.99 -4.30 26.04
C ALA A 57 -0.70 -3.86 24.59
N PRO A 58 -1.69 -3.92 23.67
CA PRO A 58 -1.51 -3.43 22.29
C PRO A 58 -1.15 -1.92 22.26
N LEU A 59 -1.51 -1.17 23.30
CA LEU A 59 -1.11 0.23 23.53
C LEU A 59 0.39 0.41 23.87
N ALA A 60 1.13 -0.65 24.24
CA ALA A 60 2.56 -0.55 24.50
C ALA A 60 3.38 -0.30 23.22
N LEU A 61 2.87 -0.71 22.04
CA LEU A 61 3.42 -0.34 20.74
C LEU A 61 3.26 1.18 20.50
N ALA A 62 2.08 1.73 20.79
CA ALA A 62 1.83 3.18 20.73
C ALA A 62 2.62 3.97 21.79
N ALA A 63 2.90 3.38 22.96
CA ALA A 63 3.74 3.98 24.00
C ALA A 63 5.23 4.03 23.58
N GLY A 64 5.71 3.03 22.84
CA GLY A 64 7.04 3.01 22.26
C GLY A 64 7.24 4.08 21.18
N ASP A 65 6.23 4.32 20.35
CA ASP A 65 6.26 5.37 19.33
C ASP A 65 6.13 6.77 19.95
N THR A 66 5.20 6.96 20.90
CA THR A 66 5.08 8.24 21.63
C THR A 66 6.31 8.60 22.46
N ALA A 67 7.08 7.63 22.94
CA ALA A 67 8.36 7.85 23.61
C ALA A 67 9.51 8.22 22.65
N ARG A 68 9.39 7.90 21.36
CA ARG A 68 10.37 8.25 20.32
C ARG A 68 10.03 9.57 19.62
N THR A 69 8.77 10.00 19.65
CA THR A 69 8.30 11.18 18.93
C THR A 69 8.47 12.49 19.69
N SER A 70 8.99 13.54 19.04
CA SER A 70 9.00 14.90 19.59
C SER A 70 7.66 15.58 19.33
N LYS A 71 7.06 16.18 20.37
CA LYS A 71 5.82 16.96 20.24
C LYS A 71 6.02 18.18 19.36
N GLU A 72 7.16 18.85 19.49
CA GLU A 72 7.56 20.02 18.72
C GLU A 72 7.70 19.66 17.24
N HIS A 73 8.48 18.62 16.91
CA HIS A 73 8.64 18.17 15.52
C HIS A 73 7.32 17.71 14.90
N THR A 74 6.47 17.04 15.70
CA THR A 74 5.13 16.63 15.27
C THR A 74 4.24 17.84 14.97
N HIS A 75 4.31 18.90 15.78
CA HIS A 75 3.57 20.14 15.54
C HIS A 75 4.03 20.82 14.26
N SER A 76 5.33 21.06 14.11
CA SER A 76 5.89 21.72 12.93
C SER A 76 5.63 20.93 11.64
N TYR A 77 5.68 19.59 11.70
CA TYR A 77 5.29 18.76 10.58
C TYR A 77 3.81 18.91 10.21
N ARG A 78 2.91 19.00 11.21
CA ARG A 78 1.46 19.21 10.95
C ARG A 78 1.19 20.59 10.34
N GLU A 79 1.88 21.62 10.80
CA GLU A 79 1.78 22.96 10.22
C GLU A 79 2.24 22.96 8.76
N LEU A 80 3.43 22.38 8.50
CA LEU A 80 3.97 22.21 7.15
C LEU A 80 2.97 21.46 6.26
N SER A 81 2.52 20.30 6.72
CA SER A 81 1.57 19.43 5.99
C SER A 81 0.25 20.16 5.68
N SER A 82 -0.31 20.91 6.63
CA SER A 82 -1.51 21.70 6.41
C SER A 82 -1.31 22.81 5.38
N ALA A 83 -0.17 23.52 5.44
CA ALA A 83 0.15 24.59 4.50
C ALA A 83 0.36 24.06 3.08
N ILE A 84 1.08 22.93 2.94
CA ILE A 84 1.30 22.29 1.64
C ILE A 84 -0.03 21.82 1.05
N ASN A 85 -0.91 21.21 1.85
CA ASN A 85 -2.20 20.76 1.35
C ASN A 85 -3.06 21.94 0.84
N ALA A 86 -3.10 23.05 1.57
CA ALA A 86 -3.80 24.24 1.13
C ALA A 86 -3.23 24.78 -0.20
N LEU A 87 -1.90 24.79 -0.35
CA LEU A 87 -1.25 25.19 -1.60
C LEU A 87 -1.56 24.21 -2.75
N ASN A 88 -1.48 22.90 -2.50
CA ASN A 88 -1.76 21.90 -3.50
C ASN A 88 -3.23 21.93 -3.96
N ASP A 89 -4.17 22.19 -3.05
CA ASP A 89 -5.59 22.36 -3.38
C ASP A 89 -5.81 23.59 -4.28
N GLN A 90 -5.11 24.70 -4.00
CA GLN A 90 -5.14 25.89 -4.86
C GLN A 90 -4.60 25.60 -6.27
N TYR A 91 -3.61 24.71 -6.38
CA TYR A 91 -2.96 24.30 -7.62
C TYR A 91 -3.43 22.93 -8.14
N HIS A 92 -4.61 22.43 -7.75
CA HIS A 92 -5.06 21.07 -8.09
C HIS A 92 -5.03 20.78 -9.60
N LEU A 93 -5.37 21.76 -10.46
CA LEU A 93 -5.30 21.63 -11.92
C LEU A 93 -3.88 21.37 -12.44
N LEU A 94 -2.85 21.96 -11.82
CA LEU A 94 -1.46 21.67 -12.16
C LEU A 94 -1.17 20.18 -11.90
N PHE A 95 -1.62 19.64 -10.77
CA PHE A 95 -1.39 18.23 -10.44
C PHE A 95 -2.21 17.28 -11.32
N GLU A 96 -3.39 17.66 -11.79
CA GLU A 96 -4.12 16.92 -12.82
C GLU A 96 -3.30 16.85 -14.12
N LEU A 97 -2.79 17.99 -14.60
CA LEU A 97 -1.92 18.05 -15.79
C LEU A 97 -0.61 17.25 -15.61
N LEU A 98 0.07 17.40 -14.47
CA LEU A 98 1.30 16.66 -14.14
C LEU A 98 1.09 15.14 -14.04
N ASN A 99 -0.16 14.68 -13.85
CA ASN A 99 -0.52 13.27 -13.80
C ASN A 99 -0.95 12.72 -15.16
N GLU A 100 -1.50 13.56 -16.04
CA GLU A 100 -1.91 13.18 -17.40
C GLU A 100 -0.73 13.19 -18.38
N GLN A 101 0.29 14.01 -18.15
CA GLN A 101 1.46 14.10 -19.02
C GLN A 101 2.56 13.11 -18.59
N GLU A 102 2.85 12.15 -19.47
CA GLU A 102 4.09 11.38 -19.46
C GLU A 102 5.24 12.30 -19.92
N ASP A 103 5.73 13.13 -19.00
CA ASP A 103 6.90 13.96 -19.26
C ASP A 103 8.15 13.06 -19.26
N LEU A 104 8.64 12.71 -20.45
CA LEU A 104 9.84 11.89 -20.64
C LEU A 104 11.14 12.70 -20.49
N PHE A 105 11.08 13.96 -20.03
CA PHE A 105 12.20 14.91 -20.06
C PHE A 105 12.87 15.00 -21.45
N GLU A 106 12.09 14.75 -22.51
CA GLU A 106 12.56 14.89 -23.88
C GLU A 106 12.85 16.37 -24.17
N ASN A 107 14.01 16.63 -24.78
CA ASN A 107 14.45 17.98 -25.18
C ASN A 107 14.43 19.00 -24.03
N LEU A 108 15.31 18.83 -23.03
CA LEU A 108 15.46 19.76 -21.89
C LEU A 108 15.70 21.24 -22.29
N ASP A 109 16.11 21.50 -23.53
CA ASP A 109 16.36 22.85 -24.04
C ASP A 109 15.09 23.55 -24.57
N GLU A 110 13.96 22.84 -24.67
CA GLU A 110 12.68 23.39 -25.11
C GLU A 110 11.78 23.76 -23.93
N GLU A 111 11.18 24.96 -23.99
CA GLU A 111 10.18 25.41 -23.01
C GLU A 111 8.97 24.46 -23.06
N HIS A 112 8.68 23.80 -21.95
CA HIS A 112 7.54 22.90 -21.86
C HIS A 112 6.31 23.67 -21.37
N PRO A 113 5.10 23.35 -21.87
CA PRO A 113 3.88 24.07 -21.47
C PRO A 113 3.64 24.11 -19.95
N ILE A 114 4.20 23.15 -19.21
CA ILE A 114 4.03 23.02 -17.77
C ILE A 114 4.94 23.95 -16.95
N ASP A 115 6.03 24.45 -17.54
CA ASP A 115 7.06 25.23 -16.84
C ASP A 115 6.46 26.50 -16.24
N LYS A 116 5.60 27.19 -17.00
CA LYS A 116 4.90 28.40 -16.52
C LYS A 116 3.99 28.14 -15.32
N TYR A 117 3.41 26.95 -15.23
CA TYR A 117 2.54 26.57 -14.11
C TYR A 117 3.35 26.11 -12.90
N LEU A 118 4.48 25.43 -13.13
CA LEU A 118 5.43 25.02 -12.10
C LEU A 118 6.10 26.22 -11.43
N ASP A 119 6.56 27.21 -12.19
CA ASP A 119 7.22 28.42 -11.66
C ASP A 119 6.36 29.13 -10.61
N GLY A 120 5.08 29.34 -10.92
CA GLY A 120 4.15 30.01 -10.02
C GLY A 120 3.87 29.21 -8.75
N TYR A 121 3.80 27.89 -8.86
CA TYR A 121 3.64 26.98 -7.72
C TYR A 121 4.89 26.96 -6.84
N LEU A 122 6.07 26.74 -7.44
CA LEU A 122 7.34 26.60 -6.72
C LEU A 122 7.79 27.89 -6.06
N THR A 123 7.46 29.05 -6.65
CA THR A 123 7.68 30.35 -6.00
C THR A 123 6.92 30.46 -4.67
N GLN A 124 5.68 29.94 -4.61
CA GLN A 124 4.89 29.92 -3.37
C GLN A 124 5.28 28.78 -2.43
N ALA A 125 5.78 27.66 -2.98
CA ALA A 125 6.23 26.50 -2.22
C ALA A 125 7.61 26.67 -1.59
N ALA A 126 8.45 27.59 -2.08
CA ALA A 126 9.81 27.85 -1.59
C ALA A 126 9.94 27.91 -0.04
N PRO A 127 9.16 28.71 0.70
CA PRO A 127 9.24 28.74 2.16
C PRO A 127 8.85 27.41 2.82
N LEU A 128 7.99 26.61 2.19
CA LEU A 128 7.58 25.29 2.67
C LEU A 128 8.67 24.24 2.41
N LEU A 129 9.36 24.33 1.26
CA LEU A 129 10.53 23.50 0.95
C LEU A 129 11.66 23.75 1.95
N ASP A 130 11.94 25.02 2.28
CA ASP A 130 12.94 25.38 3.29
C ASP A 130 12.58 24.83 4.68
N MET A 131 11.29 24.89 5.04
CA MET A 131 10.80 24.30 6.29
C MET A 131 10.96 22.77 6.29
N ALA A 132 10.66 22.10 5.17
CA ALA A 132 10.85 20.65 5.02
C ALA A 132 12.33 20.23 5.20
N LYS A 133 13.26 21.02 4.66
CA LYS A 133 14.72 20.82 4.82
C LYS A 133 15.15 20.94 6.29
N GLN A 134 14.63 21.94 7.00
CA GLN A 134 14.99 22.20 8.40
C GLN A 134 14.44 21.14 9.36
N LEU A 135 13.31 20.51 9.03
CA LEU A 135 12.68 19.50 9.89
C LEU A 135 13.46 18.19 10.00
N LYS A 136 14.48 17.97 9.15
CA LYS A 136 15.32 16.76 9.14
C LYS A 136 14.49 15.48 9.36
N LEU A 137 13.62 15.22 8.39
CA LEU A 137 12.54 14.21 8.49
C LEU A 137 13.06 12.78 8.76
N ASN A 138 14.35 12.52 8.51
CA ASN A 138 15.06 11.28 8.80
C ASN A 138 15.58 11.15 10.26
N GLU A 139 15.77 12.28 10.97
CA GLU A 139 16.35 12.29 12.33
C GLU A 139 15.26 12.43 13.41
N ALA A 140 14.15 13.09 13.09
CA ALA A 140 13.07 13.34 14.02
C ALA A 140 11.93 12.34 13.84
N SER A 141 11.63 11.53 14.86
CA SER A 141 10.43 10.68 14.82
C SER A 141 9.19 11.58 14.86
N ILE A 142 8.56 11.77 13.70
CA ILE A 142 7.29 12.47 13.59
C ILE A 142 6.20 11.56 14.14
N GLY A 143 5.50 12.06 15.15
CA GLY A 143 4.31 11.42 15.67
C GLY A 143 3.17 11.54 14.67
N HIS A 144 3.14 10.64 13.70
CA HIS A 144 1.85 10.17 13.21
C HIS A 144 1.27 9.47 14.43
N ALA A 145 0.32 10.13 15.10
CA ALA A 145 -0.60 9.37 15.92
C ALA A 145 -1.24 8.43 14.91
N ASP A 146 -0.67 7.23 14.78
CA ASP A 146 -1.44 6.10 14.34
C ASP A 146 -2.65 6.21 15.26
N GLU A 147 -3.78 6.50 14.66
CA GLU A 147 -5.07 6.24 15.24
C GLU A 147 -5.10 4.73 15.41
N PHE A 148 -4.25 4.17 16.30
CA PHE A 148 -3.76 2.78 16.42
C PHE A 148 -4.89 1.76 16.64
N GLY A 149 -6.10 2.29 16.72
CA GLY A 149 -7.29 1.54 16.53
C GLY A 149 -7.65 1.33 15.05
N ASN A 150 -7.88 2.38 14.26
CA ASN A 150 -8.71 2.28 13.07
C ASN A 150 -7.92 1.86 11.82
N PRO A 151 -8.04 0.60 11.34
CA PRO A 151 -7.43 0.17 10.08
C PRO A 151 -8.11 0.83 8.86
N ASN A 152 -9.18 1.60 9.06
CA ASN A 152 -9.93 2.34 8.05
C ASN A 152 -9.69 3.87 8.09
N HIS A 153 -9.02 4.44 9.11
CA HIS A 153 -8.61 5.85 9.13
C HIS A 153 -7.18 6.07 8.63
N TYR A 154 -6.70 5.16 7.79
CA TYR A 154 -5.62 5.50 6.87
C TYR A 154 -5.89 6.80 6.09
N SER A 155 -7.13 7.27 5.94
CA SER A 155 -7.44 8.44 5.11
C SER A 155 -7.13 9.82 5.71
N SER A 156 -7.31 10.09 7.02
CA SER A 156 -7.10 11.44 7.58
C SER A 156 -5.63 11.83 7.60
N GLY A 157 -4.77 10.94 8.11
CA GLY A 157 -3.31 11.12 8.13
C GLY A 157 -2.66 10.96 6.75
N LEU A 158 -3.15 10.08 5.86
CA LEU A 158 -2.59 10.00 4.49
C LEU A 158 -2.96 11.23 3.65
N ILE A 159 -4.11 11.87 3.85
CA ILE A 159 -4.40 13.15 3.17
C ILE A 159 -3.37 14.21 3.60
N SER A 160 -2.96 14.23 4.87
CA SER A 160 -1.93 15.14 5.35
C SER A 160 -0.53 14.80 4.81
N ILE A 161 -0.22 13.51 4.61
CA ILE A 161 1.09 13.08 4.08
C ILE A 161 1.22 13.30 2.56
N ARG A 162 0.15 13.27 1.77
CA ARG A 162 0.22 13.36 0.29
C ARG A 162 0.76 14.68 -0.25
N GLY A 163 0.60 15.78 0.49
CA GLY A 163 0.96 17.10 0.00
C GLY A 163 2.46 17.25 -0.28
N LEU A 164 3.27 16.87 0.70
CA LEU A 164 4.73 17.03 0.67
C LEU A 164 5.42 16.20 -0.44
N PRO A 165 5.10 14.91 -0.64
CA PRO A 165 5.59 14.12 -1.77
C PRO A 165 5.27 14.74 -3.13
N GLU A 166 4.07 15.29 -3.32
CA GLU A 166 3.70 15.96 -4.59
C GLU A 166 4.48 17.26 -4.80
N MET A 167 4.69 18.03 -3.74
CA MET A 167 5.53 19.23 -3.79
C MET A 167 6.99 18.88 -4.14
N LEU A 168 7.56 17.86 -3.49
CA LEU A 168 8.92 17.37 -3.77
C LEU A 168 9.04 16.80 -5.18
N ARG A 169 7.98 16.16 -5.69
CA ARG A 169 7.92 15.68 -7.08
C ARG A 169 7.94 16.83 -8.08
N ALA A 170 7.17 17.89 -7.83
CA ALA A 170 7.17 19.09 -8.66
C ALA A 170 8.53 19.79 -8.63
N GLU A 171 9.14 19.92 -7.45
CA GLU A 171 10.48 20.48 -7.28
C GLU A 171 11.55 19.67 -8.01
N PHE A 172 11.53 18.33 -7.89
CA PHE A 172 12.44 17.44 -8.61
C PHE A 172 12.32 17.63 -10.13
N ARG A 173 11.08 17.64 -10.65
CA ARG A 173 10.80 17.81 -12.08
C ARG A 173 11.35 19.14 -12.59
N ASP A 174 11.06 20.24 -11.92
CA ASP A 174 11.54 21.57 -12.31
C ASP A 174 13.07 21.64 -12.27
N ALA A 175 13.69 21.13 -11.22
CA ALA A 175 15.15 21.10 -11.08
C ALA A 175 15.83 20.30 -12.20
N VAL A 176 15.28 19.15 -12.60
CA VAL A 176 15.80 18.36 -13.75
C VAL A 176 15.67 19.15 -15.05
N ARG A 177 14.53 19.81 -15.28
CA ARG A 177 14.31 20.64 -16.48
C ARG A 177 15.27 21.82 -16.55
N ALA A 178 15.56 22.45 -15.41
CA ALA A 178 16.54 23.52 -15.28
C ALA A 178 18.01 23.02 -15.27
N LYS A 179 18.26 21.71 -15.39
CA LYS A 179 19.59 21.06 -15.28
C LYS A 179 20.31 21.38 -13.95
N GLN A 180 19.55 21.56 -12.88
CA GLN A 180 20.06 21.85 -11.53
C GLN A 180 20.09 20.56 -10.70
N THR A 181 21.11 19.72 -10.93
CA THR A 181 21.21 18.38 -10.33
C THR A 181 21.28 18.39 -8.81
N ASP A 182 21.95 19.38 -8.20
CA ASP A 182 22.01 19.57 -6.75
C ASP A 182 20.61 19.72 -6.13
N ARG A 183 19.78 20.55 -6.77
CA ARG A 183 18.42 20.87 -6.31
C ARG A 183 17.49 19.66 -6.46
N ALA A 184 17.63 18.93 -7.56
CA ALA A 184 16.92 17.68 -7.80
C ALA A 184 17.33 16.59 -6.80
N MET A 185 18.63 16.39 -6.55
CA MET A 185 19.11 15.43 -5.54
C MET A 185 18.62 15.78 -4.14
N GLU A 186 18.61 17.06 -3.77
CA GLU A 186 18.07 17.49 -2.48
C GLU A 186 16.59 17.12 -2.33
N ALA A 187 15.75 17.41 -3.33
CA ALA A 187 14.36 17.00 -3.32
C ALA A 187 14.19 15.48 -3.21
N PHE A 188 15.01 14.71 -3.93
CA PHE A 188 14.98 13.25 -3.88
C PHE A 188 15.42 12.67 -2.52
N ARG A 189 16.45 13.25 -1.89
CA ARG A 189 16.88 12.89 -0.52
C ARG A 189 15.78 13.15 0.49
N ILE A 190 15.12 14.31 0.45
CA ILE A 190 14.01 14.63 1.35
C ILE A 190 12.85 13.67 1.12
N PHE A 191 12.52 13.39 -0.15
CA PHE A 191 11.48 12.42 -0.49
C PHE A 191 11.80 11.04 0.11
N HIS A 192 13.03 10.58 -0.02
CA HIS A 192 13.46 9.30 0.54
C HIS A 192 13.42 9.30 2.08
N ALA A 193 13.80 10.41 2.72
CA ALA A 193 13.75 10.60 4.16
C ALA A 193 12.34 10.54 4.76
N LEU A 194 11.28 10.67 3.95
CA LEU A 194 9.90 10.50 4.40
C LEU A 194 9.55 9.04 4.77
N GLU A 195 10.45 8.07 4.53
CA GLU A 195 10.25 6.64 4.79
C GLU A 195 8.91 6.11 4.24
N ILE A 196 8.49 6.68 3.11
CA ILE A 196 7.23 6.37 2.46
C ILE A 196 7.26 4.87 2.12
N ARG A 197 6.51 4.09 2.90
CA ARG A 197 6.44 2.63 2.73
C ARG A 197 6.04 2.33 1.28
N PRO A 198 6.49 1.20 0.71
CA PRO A 198 6.23 0.84 -0.68
C PRO A 198 4.73 0.81 -1.04
N THR A 199 3.83 0.83 -0.07
CA THR A 199 2.37 0.91 -0.25
C THR A 199 1.83 2.30 -0.59
N ASN A 200 2.60 3.36 -0.43
CA ASN A 200 2.11 4.71 -0.65
C ASN A 200 2.16 5.07 -2.13
N GLN A 201 1.07 5.69 -2.60
CA GLN A 201 0.88 6.05 -4.01
C GLN A 201 1.96 7.01 -4.53
N ASP A 202 2.64 7.73 -3.63
CA ASP A 202 3.60 8.76 -3.99
C ASP A 202 4.97 8.17 -4.36
N SER A 203 5.41 7.07 -3.72
CA SER A 203 6.63 6.34 -4.14
C SER A 203 6.52 5.80 -5.56
N LEU A 204 5.30 5.50 -6.01
CA LEU A 204 5.02 5.06 -7.38
C LEU A 204 5.16 6.18 -8.41
N ARG A 205 5.18 7.45 -7.97
CA ARG A 205 5.20 8.63 -8.86
C ARG A 205 6.60 9.21 -9.04
N ILE A 206 7.45 9.17 -8.02
CA ILE A 206 8.81 9.73 -8.14
C ILE A 206 9.80 8.80 -8.84
N LEU A 207 9.72 7.47 -8.63
CA LEU A 207 10.70 6.53 -9.21
C LEU A 207 10.69 6.52 -10.75
N PRO A 208 9.52 6.60 -11.42
CA PRO A 208 9.49 6.80 -12.87
C PRO A 208 10.19 8.09 -13.30
N LEU A 209 9.98 9.21 -12.58
CA LEU A 209 10.64 10.48 -12.89
C LEU A 209 12.15 10.42 -12.69
N VAL A 210 12.64 9.76 -11.63
CA VAL A 210 14.07 9.52 -11.44
C VAL A 210 14.64 8.67 -12.57
N SER A 211 13.92 7.63 -12.99
CA SER A 211 14.35 6.78 -14.12
C SER A 211 14.43 7.58 -15.42
N GLN A 212 13.42 8.42 -15.69
CA GLN A 212 13.38 9.29 -16.87
C GLN A 212 14.47 10.35 -16.82
N SER A 213 14.72 10.97 -15.66
CA SER A 213 15.76 11.98 -15.53
C SER A 213 17.14 11.40 -15.78
N ILE A 214 17.39 10.12 -15.45
CA ILE A 214 18.68 9.46 -15.74
C ILE A 214 18.97 9.44 -17.25
N ALA A 215 17.94 9.21 -18.08
CA ALA A 215 18.09 9.15 -19.53
C ALA A 215 18.50 10.49 -20.18
N THR A 216 18.35 11.61 -19.44
CA THR A 216 18.75 12.93 -19.93
C THR A 216 20.26 13.17 -19.95
N GLY A 217 21.05 12.33 -19.26
CA GLY A 217 22.50 12.43 -19.21
C GLY A 217 23.05 13.60 -18.37
N ILE A 218 22.23 14.31 -17.60
CA ILE A 218 22.68 15.45 -16.77
C ILE A 218 23.47 15.03 -15.52
N TRP A 219 23.38 13.76 -15.12
CA TRP A 219 23.92 13.25 -13.86
C TRP A 219 25.38 12.82 -14.01
N SER A 220 26.20 13.22 -13.03
CA SER A 220 27.56 12.72 -12.85
C SER A 220 27.57 11.29 -12.30
N GLU A 221 28.71 10.61 -12.41
CA GLU A 221 28.90 9.26 -11.87
C GLU A 221 28.64 9.18 -10.36
N SER A 222 29.08 10.19 -9.59
CA SER A 222 28.83 10.24 -8.14
C SER A 222 27.35 10.41 -7.80
N GLU A 223 26.62 11.23 -8.57
CA GLU A 223 25.18 11.43 -8.37
C GLU A 223 24.39 10.17 -8.75
N LEU A 224 24.77 9.47 -9.83
CA LEU A 224 24.19 8.18 -10.18
C LEU A 224 24.40 7.14 -9.07
N GLY A 225 25.61 7.10 -8.49
CA GLY A 225 25.90 6.23 -7.34
C GLY A 225 25.01 6.53 -6.13
N GLU A 226 24.76 7.81 -5.85
CA GLU A 226 23.85 8.21 -4.77
C GLU A 226 22.38 7.89 -5.07
N ILE A 227 21.93 8.13 -6.30
CA ILE A 227 20.58 7.73 -6.74
C ILE A 227 20.38 6.23 -6.53
N VAL A 228 21.37 5.41 -6.91
CA VAL A 228 21.31 3.95 -6.70
C VAL A 228 21.20 3.62 -5.22
N GLN A 229 21.98 4.24 -4.33
CA GLN A 229 21.89 4.02 -2.89
C GLN A 229 20.49 4.37 -2.35
N LEU A 230 19.93 5.52 -2.73
CA LEU A 230 18.59 5.93 -2.33
C LEU A 230 17.51 4.98 -2.87
N VAL A 231 17.69 4.43 -4.07
CA VAL A 231 16.77 3.42 -4.62
C VAL A 231 16.92 2.06 -3.91
N GLU A 232 18.14 1.69 -3.52
CA GLU A 232 18.51 0.40 -2.89
C GLU A 232 18.13 0.27 -1.42
N THR A 233 17.94 1.37 -0.69
CA THR A 233 17.69 1.39 0.78
C THR A 233 16.32 0.77 1.18
N SER A 234 15.78 -0.06 0.32
CA SER A 234 14.46 -0.66 0.38
C SER A 234 14.45 -1.96 1.18
N PRO A 235 13.43 -2.18 2.02
CA PRO A 235 13.32 -3.39 2.83
C PRO A 235 13.09 -4.63 1.97
N ASP A 236 13.55 -5.80 2.45
CA ASP A 236 13.13 -7.11 1.91
C ASP A 236 11.61 -7.13 1.81
N LEU A 237 11.10 -7.25 0.58
CA LEU A 237 9.66 -7.13 0.32
C LEU A 237 8.86 -8.26 0.96
N ASN A 238 9.46 -9.44 1.15
CA ASN A 238 8.80 -10.52 1.89
C ASN A 238 8.69 -10.16 3.37
N GLN A 239 9.78 -9.65 3.96
CA GLN A 239 9.77 -9.19 5.34
C GLN A 239 8.79 -8.03 5.53
N ALA A 240 8.83 -7.02 4.67
CA ALA A 240 7.91 -5.89 4.71
C ALA A 240 6.43 -6.29 4.52
N TRP A 241 6.16 -7.32 3.71
CA TRP A 241 4.82 -7.90 3.60
C TRP A 241 4.39 -8.61 4.89
N GLN A 242 5.27 -9.44 5.46
CA GLN A 242 5.01 -10.13 6.73
C GLN A 242 4.79 -9.14 7.87
N ASP A 243 5.64 -8.12 7.97
CA ASP A 243 5.55 -7.05 8.96
C ASP A 243 4.25 -6.27 8.80
N ARG A 244 3.80 -6.01 7.57
CA ARG A 244 2.50 -5.39 7.32
C ARG A 244 1.36 -6.24 7.85
N ILE A 245 1.32 -7.53 7.52
CA ILE A 245 0.26 -8.44 7.99
C ILE A 245 0.29 -8.58 9.52
N ARG A 246 1.49 -8.66 10.09
CA ARG A 246 1.74 -8.70 11.53
C ARG A 246 1.23 -7.43 12.21
N SER A 247 1.65 -6.26 11.73
CA SER A 247 1.24 -4.94 12.22
C SER A 247 -0.27 -4.75 12.14
N THR A 248 -0.89 -5.17 11.02
CA THR A 248 -2.35 -5.12 10.85
C THR A 248 -3.03 -5.99 11.90
N THR A 249 -2.51 -7.19 12.15
CA THR A 249 -3.05 -8.08 13.19
C THR A 249 -2.93 -7.50 14.59
N LEU A 250 -1.77 -6.90 14.91
CA LEU A 250 -1.54 -6.24 16.20
C LEU A 250 -2.53 -5.10 16.45
N ALA A 251 -2.72 -4.22 15.46
CA ALA A 251 -3.69 -3.12 15.53
C ALA A 251 -5.14 -3.64 15.70
N GLN A 252 -5.43 -4.84 15.21
CA GLN A 252 -6.74 -5.47 15.31
C GLN A 252 -6.96 -6.29 16.59
N ILE A 253 -5.95 -6.52 17.43
CA ILE A 253 -6.07 -7.32 18.67
C ILE A 253 -7.27 -6.89 19.54
N PRO A 254 -7.50 -5.58 19.82
CA PRO A 254 -8.60 -5.19 20.69
C PRO A 254 -9.97 -5.61 20.15
N TRP A 255 -10.18 -5.55 18.83
CA TRP A 255 -11.39 -6.04 18.17
C TRP A 255 -11.43 -7.56 18.11
N LEU A 256 -10.29 -8.21 17.85
CA LEU A 256 -10.20 -9.67 17.83
C LEU A 256 -10.55 -10.26 19.19
N LEU A 257 -10.12 -9.67 20.31
CA LEU A 257 -10.44 -10.18 21.64
C LEU A 257 -11.88 -9.86 22.05
N ARG A 258 -12.30 -8.61 21.91
CA ARG A 258 -13.60 -8.14 22.43
C ARG A 258 -14.77 -8.40 21.49
N GLY A 259 -14.52 -8.58 20.20
CA GLY A 259 -15.56 -8.65 19.18
C GLY A 259 -16.20 -7.29 18.88
N GLU A 260 -15.81 -6.23 19.59
CA GLU A 260 -16.34 -4.89 19.45
C GLU A 260 -15.41 -4.07 18.57
N ILE A 261 -15.98 -3.38 17.60
CA ILE A 261 -15.25 -2.33 16.88
C ILE A 261 -15.08 -1.17 17.87
N VAL A 262 -13.83 -0.79 18.14
CA VAL A 262 -13.53 0.37 19.01
C VAL A 262 -14.11 1.62 18.34
N GLU A 263 -14.78 2.49 19.11
CA GLU A 263 -15.51 3.69 18.61
C GLU A 263 -14.71 4.53 17.61
N THR A 264 -13.39 4.61 17.79
CA THR A 264 -12.46 5.27 16.87
C THR A 264 -12.49 4.73 15.42
N TRP A 265 -13.13 3.58 15.16
CA TRP A 265 -13.08 2.92 13.84
C TRP A 265 -14.29 3.17 12.96
N ARG A 266 -15.29 3.92 13.45
CA ARG A 266 -16.57 4.14 12.77
C ARG A 266 -16.99 5.60 12.83
N ARG A 267 -17.71 6.03 11.78
CA ARG A 267 -18.66 7.16 11.83
C ARG A 267 -20.08 6.71 12.22
N ASP A 268 -20.35 5.40 12.27
CA ASP A 268 -21.67 4.85 12.56
C ASP A 268 -21.92 4.71 14.08
N TRP A 269 -23.10 5.13 14.54
CA TRP A 269 -23.47 5.25 15.96
C TRP A 269 -23.91 3.93 16.63
N MET A 270 -23.76 2.78 15.98
CA MET A 270 -24.18 1.49 16.54
C MET A 270 -22.97 0.56 16.80
N PRO A 271 -22.77 0.08 18.05
CA PRO A 271 -21.77 -0.94 18.33
C PRO A 271 -22.14 -2.21 17.58
N THR A 272 -21.20 -2.72 16.79
CA THR A 272 -21.35 -4.01 16.09
C THR A 272 -20.43 -5.01 16.78
N THR A 273 -21.04 -5.97 17.47
CA THR A 273 -20.32 -7.14 17.96
C THR A 273 -20.15 -8.12 16.80
N PHE A 274 -18.94 -8.65 16.62
CA PHE A 274 -18.61 -9.61 15.57
C PHE A 274 -18.59 -11.02 16.13
N ALA A 275 -19.29 -11.91 15.44
CA ALA A 275 -19.30 -13.33 15.77
C ALA A 275 -17.85 -13.86 15.83
N PRO A 276 -17.49 -14.66 16.84
CA PRO A 276 -16.17 -15.24 16.96
C PRO A 276 -15.73 -16.02 15.72
N SER A 277 -16.65 -16.71 15.04
CA SER A 277 -16.38 -17.40 13.77
C SER A 277 -15.81 -16.46 12.68
N ARG A 278 -16.27 -15.20 12.62
CA ARG A 278 -15.72 -14.18 11.71
C ARG A 278 -14.32 -13.75 12.11
N ARG A 279 -14.05 -13.61 13.41
CA ARG A 279 -12.74 -13.24 13.94
C ARG A 279 -11.70 -14.33 13.71
N ILE A 280 -12.08 -15.59 13.94
CA ILE A 280 -11.26 -16.77 13.63
C ILE A 280 -10.97 -16.83 12.12
N ALA A 281 -11.99 -16.70 11.27
CA ALA A 281 -11.80 -16.70 9.82
C ALA A 281 -10.88 -15.56 9.35
N TRP A 282 -10.96 -14.40 10.02
CA TRP A 282 -10.06 -13.27 9.76
C TRP A 282 -8.60 -13.59 10.15
N LEU A 283 -8.38 -14.23 11.29
CA LEU A 283 -7.06 -14.67 11.74
C LEU A 283 -6.46 -15.70 10.80
N ASP A 284 -7.23 -16.74 10.44
CA ASP A 284 -6.79 -17.75 9.48
C ASP A 284 -6.45 -17.13 8.12
N ARG A 285 -7.26 -16.16 7.66
CA ARG A 285 -7.00 -15.41 6.43
C ARG A 285 -5.66 -14.68 6.48
N ASN A 286 -5.39 -13.92 7.55
CA ASN A 286 -4.12 -13.20 7.69
C ASN A 286 -2.93 -14.14 7.84
N HIS A 287 -3.12 -15.27 8.52
CA HIS A 287 -2.10 -16.31 8.60
C HIS A 287 -1.75 -16.88 7.23
N GLU A 288 -2.74 -17.20 6.39
CA GLU A 288 -2.49 -17.65 5.01
C GLU A 288 -1.79 -16.56 4.17
N PHE A 289 -2.18 -15.28 4.31
CA PHE A 289 -1.49 -14.20 3.60
C PHE A 289 -0.05 -13.99 4.07
N SER A 290 0.25 -14.13 5.36
CA SER A 290 1.60 -13.97 5.90
C SER A 290 2.60 -14.97 5.29
N ARG A 291 2.11 -16.12 4.81
CA ARG A 291 2.90 -17.20 4.21
C ARG A 291 3.15 -17.01 2.71
N VAL A 292 2.62 -15.96 2.10
CA VAL A 292 2.91 -15.66 0.69
C VAL A 292 4.35 -15.17 0.59
N GLY A 293 5.23 -16.02 0.04
CA GLY A 293 6.58 -15.64 -0.34
C GLY A 293 6.66 -15.11 -1.78
N GLY A 294 7.84 -14.64 -2.16
CA GLY A 294 8.15 -14.13 -3.51
C GLY A 294 7.45 -12.80 -3.81
N ILE A 295 7.17 -11.98 -2.79
CA ILE A 295 6.60 -10.65 -2.95
C ILE A 295 7.51 -9.82 -3.85
N GLY A 296 6.92 -9.03 -4.75
CA GLY A 296 7.68 -8.35 -5.80
C GLY A 296 7.62 -9.03 -7.17
N THR A 297 6.85 -10.12 -7.29
CA THR A 297 6.69 -10.90 -8.52
C THR A 297 5.23 -11.08 -8.91
N PHE A 298 4.99 -11.31 -10.19
CA PHE A 298 3.65 -11.64 -10.69
C PHE A 298 3.08 -12.94 -10.10
N GLY A 299 3.96 -13.91 -9.83
CA GLY A 299 3.58 -15.15 -9.16
C GLY A 299 2.99 -14.92 -7.77
N ALA A 300 3.53 -13.96 -7.00
CA ALA A 300 2.97 -13.59 -5.72
C ALA A 300 1.59 -12.93 -5.84
N ILE A 301 1.41 -12.01 -6.79
CA ILE A 301 0.09 -11.38 -7.06
C ILE A 301 -0.96 -12.46 -7.32
N LYS A 302 -0.67 -13.44 -8.21
CA LYS A 302 -1.59 -14.54 -8.50
C LYS A 302 -1.94 -15.38 -7.26
N ARG A 303 -0.95 -15.67 -6.40
CA ARG A 303 -1.19 -16.40 -5.14
C ARG A 303 -2.11 -15.61 -4.21
N VAL A 304 -1.86 -14.31 -4.05
CA VAL A 304 -2.69 -13.42 -3.22
C VAL A 304 -4.11 -13.31 -3.76
N MET A 305 -4.28 -13.12 -5.07
CA MET A 305 -5.59 -13.10 -5.73
C MET A 305 -6.36 -14.41 -5.53
N LYS A 306 -5.69 -15.56 -5.67
CA LYS A 306 -6.31 -16.88 -5.45
C LYS A 306 -6.78 -17.05 -4.00
N LEU A 307 -5.96 -16.61 -3.04
CA LEU A 307 -6.34 -16.60 -1.62
C LEU A 307 -7.53 -15.66 -1.37
N GLN A 308 -7.49 -14.45 -1.92
CA GLN A 308 -8.56 -13.46 -1.80
C GLN A 308 -9.89 -14.00 -2.33
N GLU A 309 -9.89 -14.63 -3.51
CA GLU A 309 -11.07 -15.23 -4.12
C GLU A 309 -11.57 -16.45 -3.33
N LYS A 310 -10.66 -17.29 -2.82
CA LYS A 310 -11.01 -18.38 -1.90
C LYS A 310 -11.78 -17.84 -0.70
N PHE A 311 -11.27 -16.82 -0.02
CA PHE A 311 -11.94 -16.23 1.15
C PHE A 311 -13.24 -15.50 0.80
N ARG A 312 -13.37 -14.95 -0.40
CA ARG A 312 -14.62 -14.34 -0.88
C ARG A 312 -15.72 -15.38 -1.06
N ARG A 313 -15.39 -16.56 -1.58
CA ARG A 313 -16.31 -17.69 -1.77
C ARG A 313 -16.61 -18.42 -0.47
N GLU A 314 -15.60 -18.57 0.38
CA GLU A 314 -15.71 -19.23 1.69
C GLU A 314 -16.32 -18.34 2.78
N SER A 315 -17.17 -17.35 2.46
CA SER A 315 -17.89 -16.60 3.50
C SER A 315 -18.83 -17.55 4.25
N ARG A 316 -18.28 -18.22 5.29
CA ARG A 316 -18.91 -19.32 6.00
C ARG A 316 -20.17 -18.85 6.71
N SER A 317 -21.26 -19.59 6.54
CA SER A 317 -22.41 -19.56 7.43
C SER A 317 -22.03 -20.29 8.72
N ALA A 318 -21.91 -19.57 9.83
CA ALA A 318 -21.72 -20.14 11.16
C ALA A 318 -22.93 -19.83 12.05
N LEU A 319 -23.27 -20.74 12.96
CA LEU A 319 -24.48 -20.64 13.79
C LEU A 319 -24.47 -19.40 14.70
N ASP A 320 -23.29 -19.01 15.19
CA ASP A 320 -23.07 -17.83 16.03
C ASP A 320 -23.34 -16.51 15.30
N LEU A 321 -23.30 -16.48 13.96
CA LEU A 321 -23.70 -15.30 13.18
C LEU A 321 -25.13 -14.89 13.46
N ALA A 322 -26.03 -15.83 13.75
CA ALA A 322 -27.43 -15.52 14.00
C ALA A 322 -27.66 -14.62 15.23
N LEU A 323 -26.67 -14.51 16.11
CA LEU A 323 -26.68 -13.60 17.26
C LEU A 323 -26.13 -12.21 16.95
N GLN A 324 -25.61 -11.98 15.73
CA GLN A 324 -25.05 -10.71 15.28
C GLN A 324 -26.16 -9.78 14.76
N ILE A 325 -26.85 -9.08 15.66
CA ILE A 325 -27.89 -8.07 15.34
C ILE A 325 -27.34 -6.67 15.60
N PRO A 326 -27.53 -5.68 14.69
CA PRO A 326 -28.23 -5.73 13.40
C PRO A 326 -27.34 -6.19 12.22
N GLY A 327 -26.13 -6.67 12.50
CA GLY A 327 -25.06 -6.86 11.50
C GLY A 327 -25.03 -8.18 10.73
N TYR A 328 -26.05 -9.05 10.79
CA TYR A 328 -26.05 -10.41 10.21
C TYR A 328 -25.62 -10.47 8.73
N HIS A 329 -25.82 -9.39 7.98
CA HIS A 329 -25.46 -9.25 6.56
C HIS A 329 -24.31 -8.27 6.28
N GLN A 330 -23.66 -7.69 7.29
CA GLN A 330 -22.54 -6.78 7.04
C GLN A 330 -21.34 -7.58 6.52
N TYR A 331 -21.07 -7.43 5.22
CA TYR A 331 -19.79 -7.78 4.63
C TYR A 331 -18.72 -6.89 5.28
N TYR A 332 -18.13 -7.36 6.36
CA TYR A 332 -16.90 -6.77 6.84
C TYR A 332 -15.82 -7.07 5.80
N SER A 333 -15.51 -6.07 4.97
CA SER A 333 -14.31 -6.02 4.16
C SER A 333 -13.28 -5.23 4.97
N PRO A 334 -12.39 -5.89 5.72
CA PRO A 334 -11.33 -5.17 6.42
C PRO A 334 -10.40 -4.57 5.37
N GLY A 335 -10.53 -3.26 5.16
CA GLY A 335 -9.57 -2.44 4.44
C GLY A 335 -9.29 -2.81 2.97
N GLN A 336 -8.20 -2.22 2.47
CA GLN A 336 -7.68 -2.40 1.12
C GLN A 336 -7.44 -3.88 0.81
N SER A 337 -7.79 -4.29 -0.42
CA SER A 337 -7.63 -5.67 -0.86
C SER A 337 -6.13 -6.05 -0.91
N ASN A 338 -5.77 -7.20 -0.33
CA ASN A 338 -4.36 -7.60 -0.21
C ASN A 338 -3.69 -7.83 -1.58
N ASP A 339 -4.46 -8.14 -2.62
CA ASP A 339 -3.98 -8.24 -4.01
C ASP A 339 -3.58 -6.88 -4.61
N TYR A 340 -4.32 -5.82 -4.30
CA TYR A 340 -3.90 -4.44 -4.62
C TYR A 340 -2.54 -4.15 -3.99
N ILE A 341 -2.38 -4.47 -2.70
CA ILE A 341 -1.13 -4.26 -1.99
C ILE A 341 0.01 -5.08 -2.60
N ALA A 342 -0.18 -6.37 -2.83
CA ALA A 342 0.86 -7.22 -3.44
C ALA A 342 1.32 -6.67 -4.80
N THR A 343 0.41 -6.05 -5.54
CA THR A 343 0.72 -5.43 -6.83
C THR A 343 1.47 -4.11 -6.66
N VAL A 344 1.09 -3.29 -5.69
CA VAL A 344 1.84 -2.07 -5.35
C VAL A 344 3.28 -2.41 -4.96
N TYR A 345 3.50 -3.43 -4.11
CA TYR A 345 4.85 -3.93 -3.81
C TYR A 345 5.61 -4.38 -5.06
N THR A 346 4.91 -5.07 -5.97
CA THR A 346 5.50 -5.55 -7.23
C THR A 346 5.86 -4.42 -8.18
N ARG A 347 5.01 -3.40 -8.27
CA ARG A 347 5.28 -2.21 -9.08
C ARG A 347 6.47 -1.44 -8.52
N VAL A 348 6.51 -1.14 -7.22
CA VAL A 348 7.68 -0.48 -6.60
C VAL A 348 8.96 -1.27 -6.84
N ALA A 349 8.92 -2.60 -6.64
CA ALA A 349 10.08 -3.46 -6.91
C ALA A 349 10.58 -3.34 -8.35
N ASN A 350 9.65 -3.29 -9.29
CA ASN A 350 9.93 -3.14 -10.71
C ASN A 350 10.56 -1.78 -11.03
N GLU A 351 9.94 -0.69 -10.58
CA GLU A 351 10.44 0.68 -10.81
C GLU A 351 11.84 0.87 -10.22
N ARG A 352 12.13 0.26 -9.05
CA ARG A 352 13.47 0.32 -8.45
C ARG A 352 14.51 -0.44 -9.28
N ARG A 353 14.18 -1.64 -9.75
CA ARG A 353 15.06 -2.40 -10.65
C ARG A 353 15.29 -1.65 -11.96
N HIS A 354 14.24 -1.05 -12.50
CA HIS A 354 14.30 -0.25 -13.71
C HIS A 354 15.18 1.00 -13.53
N ALA A 355 15.00 1.77 -12.45
CA ALA A 355 15.84 2.93 -12.12
C ALA A 355 17.32 2.55 -11.95
N ARG A 356 17.61 1.42 -11.29
CA ARG A 356 18.99 0.91 -11.13
C ARG A 356 19.59 0.45 -12.45
N THR A 357 18.78 -0.17 -13.31
CA THR A 357 19.20 -0.55 -14.67
C THR A 357 19.50 0.69 -15.51
N ALA A 358 18.65 1.71 -15.47
CA ALA A 358 18.87 2.99 -16.13
C ALA A 358 20.16 3.67 -15.63
N ALA A 359 20.37 3.71 -14.31
CA ALA A 359 21.60 4.26 -13.72
C ALA A 359 22.83 3.49 -14.20
N ALA A 360 22.80 2.16 -14.21
CA ALA A 360 23.90 1.34 -14.70
C ALA A 360 24.18 1.55 -16.19
N VAL A 361 23.14 1.71 -17.03
CA VAL A 361 23.28 2.06 -18.45
C VAL A 361 24.00 3.41 -18.61
N ALA A 362 23.58 4.42 -17.84
CA ALA A 362 24.22 5.74 -17.85
C ALA A 362 25.67 5.67 -17.34
N THR A 363 25.94 4.96 -16.25
CA THR A 363 27.30 4.74 -15.73
C THR A 363 28.16 4.03 -16.78
N TYR A 364 27.63 3.00 -17.46
CA TYR A 364 28.36 2.29 -18.51
C TYR A 364 28.77 3.24 -19.65
N LYS A 365 27.87 4.12 -20.08
CA LYS A 365 28.17 5.15 -21.09
C LYS A 365 29.27 6.11 -20.62
N LEU A 366 29.20 6.58 -19.38
CA LEU A 366 30.22 7.46 -18.79
C LEU A 366 31.59 6.77 -18.69
N THR A 367 31.62 5.48 -18.33
CA THR A 367 32.87 4.72 -18.15
C THR A 367 33.50 4.30 -19.49
N PHE A 368 32.70 3.87 -20.47
CA PHE A 368 33.20 3.25 -21.71
C PHE A 368 33.00 4.09 -22.97
N GLY A 369 32.36 5.26 -22.88
CA GLY A 369 32.10 6.17 -24.00
C GLY A 369 31.01 5.71 -24.98
N GLN A 370 30.44 4.52 -24.78
CA GLN A 370 29.40 3.91 -25.62
C GLN A 370 28.35 3.23 -24.74
N TYR A 371 27.11 3.11 -25.23
CA TYR A 371 26.07 2.36 -24.53
C TYR A 371 26.36 0.84 -24.60
N PRO A 372 25.86 0.04 -23.63
CA PRO A 372 26.09 -1.40 -23.63
C PRO A 372 25.36 -2.07 -24.81
N ALA A 373 25.96 -3.12 -25.40
CA ALA A 373 25.32 -3.85 -26.49
C ALA A 373 24.18 -4.75 -25.98
N SER A 374 24.25 -5.15 -24.71
CA SER A 374 23.22 -5.93 -24.03
C SER A 374 23.18 -5.61 -22.53
N LEU A 375 22.08 -5.94 -21.86
CA LEU A 375 21.97 -5.78 -20.40
C LEU A 375 22.98 -6.64 -19.62
N ASP A 376 23.51 -7.70 -20.22
CA ASP A 376 24.55 -8.54 -19.59
C ASP A 376 25.87 -7.79 -19.42
N ASP A 377 26.15 -6.80 -20.28
CA ASP A 377 27.35 -5.96 -20.18
C ASP A 377 27.34 -5.08 -18.92
N LEU A 378 26.18 -4.85 -18.31
CA LEU A 378 26.04 -4.05 -17.09
C LEU A 378 26.72 -4.70 -15.87
N ALA A 379 27.05 -5.99 -15.95
CA ALA A 379 27.90 -6.65 -14.95
C ALA A 379 29.27 -5.94 -14.80
N ARG A 380 29.76 -5.28 -15.86
CA ARG A 380 31.01 -4.50 -15.86
C ARG A 380 30.95 -3.23 -15.02
N VAL A 381 29.74 -2.74 -14.74
CA VAL A 381 29.47 -1.62 -13.82
C VAL A 381 28.75 -2.10 -12.55
N ASN A 382 29.01 -3.35 -12.15
CA ASN A 382 28.53 -3.98 -10.93
C ASN A 382 27.01 -4.18 -10.81
N LEU A 383 26.25 -4.17 -11.92
CA LEU A 383 24.84 -4.57 -11.90
C LEU A 383 24.68 -6.02 -12.37
N PRO A 384 24.34 -6.98 -11.49
CA PRO A 384 24.18 -8.38 -11.88
C PRO A 384 22.88 -8.59 -12.69
N VAL A 385 22.90 -9.52 -13.64
CA VAL A 385 21.77 -9.85 -14.55
C VAL A 385 20.45 -10.09 -13.82
N ARG A 386 20.48 -10.68 -12.61
CA ARG A 386 19.25 -10.93 -11.82
C ARG A 386 18.48 -9.64 -11.48
N GLU A 387 19.13 -8.49 -11.53
CA GLU A 387 18.56 -7.19 -11.18
C GLU A 387 18.03 -6.42 -12.38
N THR A 388 18.33 -6.91 -13.60
CA THR A 388 17.75 -6.43 -14.86
C THR A 388 16.48 -7.19 -15.26
N LEU A 389 15.97 -8.05 -14.36
CA LEU A 389 14.75 -8.83 -14.57
C LEU A 389 13.50 -8.07 -14.14
N ASP A 390 12.48 -8.13 -14.98
CA ASP A 390 11.14 -7.65 -14.75
C ASP A 390 10.38 -8.54 -13.73
N PRO A 391 9.12 -8.22 -13.38
CA PRO A 391 8.32 -8.98 -12.41
C PRO A 391 7.85 -10.35 -12.91
N LEU A 392 8.02 -10.64 -14.21
CA LEU A 392 7.80 -11.94 -14.84
C LEU A 392 9.07 -12.81 -14.79
N GLY A 393 10.22 -12.22 -14.46
CA GLY A 393 11.52 -12.88 -14.46
C GLY A 393 12.20 -12.87 -15.84
N ALA A 394 11.72 -12.07 -16.78
CA ALA A 394 12.36 -11.81 -18.07
C ALA A 394 13.21 -10.54 -17.98
N PRO A 395 14.31 -10.40 -18.74
CA PRO A 395 15.04 -9.14 -18.82
C PRO A 395 14.14 -7.98 -19.29
N PHE A 396 14.42 -6.76 -18.84
CA PHE A 396 13.82 -5.56 -19.44
C PHE A 396 14.07 -5.54 -20.95
N GLN A 397 13.13 -4.97 -21.71
CA GLN A 397 13.34 -4.76 -23.14
C GLN A 397 14.44 -3.72 -23.31
N PHE A 398 15.46 -4.07 -24.09
CA PHE A 398 16.63 -3.24 -24.28
C PHE A 398 17.14 -3.35 -25.72
N GLU A 399 17.41 -2.21 -26.33
CA GLU A 399 17.98 -2.12 -27.68
C GLU A 399 19.06 -1.03 -27.67
N SER A 400 20.23 -1.30 -28.28
CA SER A 400 21.30 -0.32 -28.41
C SER A 400 22.09 -0.53 -29.68
N ASP A 401 22.48 0.58 -30.31
CA ASP A 401 23.43 0.62 -31.42
C ASP A 401 24.84 1.07 -30.98
N GLY A 402 25.05 1.26 -29.67
CA GLY A 402 26.28 1.77 -29.05
C GLY A 402 26.36 3.30 -28.95
N GLU A 403 25.63 4.03 -29.79
CA GLU A 403 25.54 5.49 -29.75
C GLU A 403 24.31 5.98 -28.98
N THR A 404 23.19 5.28 -29.12
CA THR A 404 21.93 5.46 -28.43
C THR A 404 21.47 4.13 -27.82
N CYS A 405 20.54 4.20 -26.86
CA CYS A 405 19.84 3.00 -26.42
C CYS A 405 18.41 3.29 -25.96
N GLU A 406 17.58 2.28 -26.08
CA GLU A 406 16.22 2.24 -25.56
C GLU A 406 16.13 1.21 -24.43
N LEU A 407 15.60 1.62 -23.28
CA LEU A 407 15.30 0.73 -22.15
C LEU A 407 13.80 0.85 -21.85
N ALA A 408 13.06 -0.24 -21.99
CA ALA A 408 11.63 -0.24 -21.75
C ALA A 408 11.24 -0.95 -20.45
N ASN A 409 10.33 -0.31 -19.71
CA ASN A 409 9.69 -0.89 -18.54
C ASN A 409 8.28 -1.38 -18.88
N ALA A 410 7.96 -2.62 -18.51
CA ALA A 410 6.59 -3.09 -18.54
C ALA A 410 5.80 -2.45 -17.39
N ALA A 411 4.92 -1.50 -17.71
CA ALA A 411 4.13 -0.83 -16.69
C ALA A 411 3.04 -1.76 -16.16
N ILE A 412 3.06 -1.98 -14.84
CA ILE A 412 2.10 -2.83 -14.14
C ILE A 412 0.87 -2.00 -13.80
N TRP A 413 -0.19 -2.15 -14.60
CA TRP A 413 -1.47 -1.48 -14.37
C TRP A 413 -2.54 -2.43 -13.85
N PHE A 414 -3.46 -1.86 -13.06
CA PHE A 414 -4.74 -2.50 -12.75
C PHE A 414 -5.86 -1.73 -13.41
N THR A 415 -6.65 -2.44 -14.22
CA THR A 415 -8.02 -2.05 -14.51
C THR A 415 -8.94 -3.08 -13.84
N ASP A 416 -9.94 -2.63 -13.08
CA ASP A 416 -11.09 -3.50 -12.90
C ASP A 416 -11.77 -3.69 -14.28
N GLY A 417 -12.61 -4.69 -14.45
CA GLY A 417 -13.35 -4.91 -15.72
C GLY A 417 -14.31 -3.78 -16.10
N ARG A 418 -14.24 -2.61 -15.45
CA ARG A 418 -15.06 -1.41 -15.67
C ARG A 418 -14.24 -0.12 -15.79
N GLY A 419 -12.90 -0.19 -15.84
CA GLY A 419 -12.02 0.98 -16.00
C GLY A 419 -11.97 1.92 -14.80
N ARG A 420 -12.33 1.48 -13.58
CA ARG A 420 -12.18 2.26 -12.35
C ARG A 420 -11.18 1.60 -11.39
N SER A 421 -10.41 2.42 -10.69
CA SER A 421 -9.60 1.99 -9.55
C SER A 421 -10.51 1.68 -8.35
N GLY A 422 -11.16 0.50 -8.34
CA GLY A 422 -12.02 0.14 -7.21
C GLY A 422 -12.66 -1.24 -7.29
N THR A 423 -12.13 -2.16 -6.47
CA THR A 423 -12.71 -3.47 -6.09
C THR A 423 -13.08 -4.44 -7.22
N PHE A 424 -12.44 -5.62 -7.18
CA PHE A 424 -12.67 -6.75 -8.08
C PHE A 424 -14.16 -7.10 -8.26
N GLY A 425 -14.69 -6.86 -9.45
CA GLY A 425 -15.84 -7.55 -10.00
C GLY A 425 -15.39 -8.81 -10.76
N SER A 426 -15.94 -9.96 -10.40
CA SER A 426 -15.63 -11.26 -10.99
C SER A 426 -15.97 -11.31 -12.48
N ARG A 427 -14.98 -11.62 -13.33
CA ARG A 427 -15.04 -12.47 -14.55
C ARG A 427 -13.76 -12.27 -15.35
N GLU A 428 -12.95 -13.33 -15.43
CA GLU A 428 -12.00 -13.72 -16.50
C GLU A 428 -11.10 -12.68 -17.21
N GLY A 429 -11.07 -11.40 -16.83
CA GLY A 429 -10.42 -10.33 -17.59
C GLY A 429 -9.37 -9.50 -16.84
N THR A 430 -8.82 -9.96 -15.71
CA THR A 430 -8.03 -9.09 -14.80
C THR A 430 -6.51 -9.26 -14.86
N LEU A 431 -5.99 -10.12 -15.75
CA LEU A 431 -4.55 -10.32 -15.95
C LEU A 431 -4.06 -9.80 -17.30
N SER A 432 -4.94 -9.69 -18.29
CA SER A 432 -4.59 -9.26 -19.66
C SER A 432 -4.27 -7.77 -19.78
N SER A 433 -4.75 -6.93 -18.86
CA SER A 433 -4.49 -5.48 -18.86
C SER A 433 -3.22 -5.05 -18.15
N ILE A 434 -2.45 -5.99 -17.58
CA ILE A 434 -1.23 -5.69 -16.80
C ILE A 434 -0.05 -5.28 -17.71
N LEU A 435 -0.18 -5.31 -19.04
CA LEU A 435 0.97 -5.31 -19.95
C LEU A 435 0.94 -4.25 -21.08
N GLN A 436 0.12 -3.20 -21.02
CA GLN A 436 -0.12 -2.37 -22.22
C GLN A 436 0.57 -1.00 -22.30
N GLN A 437 1.36 -0.59 -21.32
CA GLN A 437 2.20 0.61 -21.49
C GLN A 437 3.66 0.25 -21.26
N LEU A 438 4.44 0.38 -22.33
CA LEU A 438 5.90 0.34 -22.27
C LEU A 438 6.37 1.78 -22.11
N VAL A 439 6.96 2.09 -20.96
CA VAL A 439 7.68 3.36 -20.80
C VAL A 439 9.07 3.12 -21.38
N VAL A 440 9.37 3.74 -22.52
CA VAL A 440 10.65 3.61 -23.21
C VAL A 440 11.52 4.81 -22.85
N LEU A 441 12.61 4.56 -22.13
CA LEU A 441 13.66 5.55 -21.92
C LEU A 441 14.56 5.59 -23.15
N LYS A 442 14.73 6.77 -23.73
CA LYS A 442 15.64 7.00 -24.86
C LYS A 442 16.88 7.72 -24.36
N PHE A 443 18.00 7.00 -24.37
CA PHE A 443 19.30 7.56 -24.05
C PHE A 443 19.94 8.04 -25.34
N ARG A 444 20.34 9.32 -25.38
CA ARG A 444 20.97 9.96 -26.53
C ARG A 444 22.42 10.33 -26.24
#